data_AF-A0A6V7LKG2-F1
#
_entry.id   AF-A0A6V7LKG2-F1
#
_cell.length_a   1.000
_cell.length_b   1.000
_cell.length_c   1.000
_cell.angle_alpha   90.00
_cell.angle_beta   90.00
_cell.angle_gamma   90.00
#
_symmetry.space_group_name_H-M   'P 1'
#
loop_
_entity.id
_entity.type
_entity.pdbx_description
1 polymer ?
#
loop_
_entity_poly.entity_id
_entity_poly.type
_entity_poly.pdbx_seq_one_letter_code
_entity_poly.pdbx_strand_id
1 'polypeptide(L)' 'MKMMGEKGPTHLVALYVATAGLQGNALGSDEEEITLLVYVLIDALQNK' A
#
# COMPACT_ATOMS: atom_id res chain seq x y z
N MET A 1 32.40 12.67 -14.84
CA MET A 1 31.16 13.17 -14.18
C MET A 1 30.14 12.06 -14.22
N LYS A 2 29.77 11.47 -13.08
CA LYS A 2 28.81 10.36 -13.03
C LYS A 2 27.42 10.97 -12.86
N MET A 3 26.57 10.79 -13.88
CA MET A 3 25.17 11.19 -13.86
C MET A 3 24.49 10.50 -12.69
N MET A 4 24.05 11.27 -11.70
CA MET A 4 23.32 10.79 -10.54
C MET A 4 21.89 10.52 -11.01
N GLY A 5 21.67 9.35 -11.60
CA GLY A 5 20.33 8.86 -11.91
C GLY A 5 19.50 8.92 -10.63
N GLU A 6 18.30 9.48 -10.73
CA GLU A 6 17.35 9.65 -9.64
C GLU A 6 17.32 8.36 -8.81
N LYS A 7 17.79 8.44 -7.56
CA LYS A 7 17.65 7.33 -6.62
C LYS A 7 16.16 7.07 -6.52
N GLY A 8 15.74 5.83 -6.82
CA GLY A 8 14.36 5.40 -6.64
C GLY A 8 13.85 5.66 -5.22
N PRO A 9 12.54 5.48 -4.98
CA PRO A 9 11.90 5.86 -3.73
C PRO A 9 12.65 5.30 -2.51
N THR A 10 12.94 6.17 -1.55
CA THR A 10 13.68 5.83 -0.33
C THR A 10 12.82 5.09 0.68
N HIS A 11 11.50 5.20 0.56
CA HIS A 11 10.53 4.53 1.39
C HIS A 11 9.49 3.82 0.53
N LEU A 12 9.11 2.61 0.95
CA LEU A 12 7.98 1.88 0.40
C LEU A 12 6.83 1.91 1.41
N VAL A 13 5.61 1.90 0.91
CA VAL A 13 4.40 1.78 1.73
C VAL A 13 3.67 0.51 1.33
N ALA A 14 3.59 -0.44 2.25
CA ALA A 14 2.70 -1.58 2.10
C ALA A 14 1.35 -1.20 2.70
N LEU A 15 0.28 -1.29 1.90
CA LEU A 15 -1.07 -0.93 2.29
C LEU A 15 -1.96 -2.17 2.35
N TYR A 16 -2.68 -2.33 3.46
CA TYR A 16 -3.76 -3.29 3.61
C TYR A 16 -5.04 -2.54 3.93
N VAL A 17 -6.08 -2.80 3.15
CA VAL A 17 -7.41 -2.21 3.32
C VAL A 17 -8.40 -3.34 3.50
N ALA A 18 -9.15 -3.31 4.60
CA ALA A 18 -10.36 -4.12 4.76
C ALA A 18 -11.57 -3.19 4.65
N THR A 19 -12.50 -3.57 3.79
CA THR A 19 -13.79 -2.91 3.61
C THR A 19 -14.90 -3.76 4.24
N ALA A 20 -15.96 -3.13 4.72
CA ALA A 20 -17.22 -3.80 5.00
C ALA A 20 -17.91 -4.12 3.66
N GLY A 21 -18.48 -5.32 3.52
CA GLY A 21 -19.20 -5.72 2.31
C GLY A 21 -19.19 -7.23 2.05
N LEU A 22 -19.95 -7.67 1.03
CA LEU A 22 -19.99 -9.06 0.57
C LEU A 22 -18.63 -9.51 0.02
N GLN A 23 -18.19 -10.73 0.36
CA GLN A 23 -16.97 -11.34 -0.18
C GLN A 23 -17.26 -12.16 -1.45
N GLY A 24 -16.27 -12.38 -2.33
CA GLY A 24 -16.41 -13.13 -3.59
C GLY A 24 -16.72 -12.26 -4.82
N ASN A 25 -17.37 -12.82 -5.85
CA ASN A 25 -17.70 -12.08 -7.10
C ASN A 25 -18.66 -10.87 -6.91
N ALA A 26 -19.17 -10.67 -5.70
CA ALA A 26 -20.02 -9.54 -5.31
C ALA A 26 -19.31 -8.52 -4.40
N LEU A 27 -17.98 -8.63 -4.24
CA LEU A 27 -17.14 -7.58 -3.62
C LEU A 27 -17.41 -6.23 -4.31
N GLY A 28 -17.77 -5.21 -3.53
CA GLY A 28 -18.04 -3.85 -4.01
C GLY A 28 -19.45 -3.56 -4.50
N SER A 29 -20.41 -4.49 -4.34
CA SER A 29 -21.80 -4.25 -4.76
C SER A 29 -22.63 -3.40 -3.79
N ASP A 30 -22.17 -3.22 -2.55
CA ASP A 30 -22.83 -2.37 -1.55
C ASP A 30 -21.75 -1.51 -0.87
N GLU A 31 -22.11 -0.29 -0.49
CA GLU A 31 -21.21 0.82 -0.11
C GLU A 31 -20.02 0.34 0.76
N GLU A 32 -18.82 0.32 0.17
CA GLU A 32 -17.59 -0.19 0.81
C GLU A 32 -17.06 0.82 1.85
N GLU A 33 -17.62 0.79 3.07
CA GLU A 33 -17.03 1.52 4.19
C GLU A 33 -15.69 0.87 4.57
N ILE A 34 -14.59 1.65 4.60
CA ILE A 34 -13.29 1.15 5.07
C ILE A 34 -13.40 0.87 6.56
N THR A 35 -13.28 -0.39 6.95
CA THR A 35 -13.36 -0.81 8.35
C THR A 35 -11.99 -0.91 9.01
N LEU A 36 -10.95 -1.20 8.21
CA LEU A 36 -9.58 -1.28 8.70
C LEU A 36 -8.61 -0.79 7.61
N LEU A 37 -7.74 0.13 7.99
CA LEU A 37 -6.64 0.58 7.17
C LEU A 37 -5.35 0.36 7.94
N VAL A 38 -4.48 -0.51 7.40
CA VAL A 38 -3.14 -0.74 7.95
C VAL A 38 -2.13 -0.33 6.90
N TYR A 39 -1.13 0.44 7.32
CA TYR A 39 0.02 0.72 6.47
C TYR A 39 1.31 0.48 7.23
N VAL A 40 2.33 0.05 6.48
CA VAL A 40 3.69 -0.13 6.99
C VAL A 40 4.61 0.70 6.12
N LEU A 41 5.34 1.62 6.76
CA LEU A 41 6.42 2.37 6.14
C LEU A 41 7.70 1.53 6.23
N ILE A 42 8.33 1.31 5.09
CA ILE A 42 9.56 0.54 4.97
C ILE A 42 10.65 1.48 4.46
N ASP A 43 11.70 1.72 5.24
CA ASP A 43 12.91 2.36 4.73
C ASP A 43 13.63 1.38 3.79
N ALA A 44 13.55 1.65 2.49
CA ALA A 44 14.08 0.77 1.46
C ALA A 44 15.62 0.78 1.41
N LEU A 45 16.27 1.78 2.01
CA LEU A 45 17.72 1.87 2.09
C LEU A 45 18.28 1.07 3.28
N GLN A 46 17.45 0.87 4.31
CA GLN A 46 17.85 0.17 5.55
C GLN A 46 17.31 -1.26 5.64
N ASN A 47 16.25 -1.59 4.90
CA ASN A 47 15.67 -2.93 4.86
C ASN A 47 16.56 -3.88 4.03
N LYS A 48 17.34 -4.74 4.70
CA LYS A 48 18.30 -5.67 4.09
C LYS A 48 17.72 -7.06 3.86
#